data_AF-A0A6H1R4R7-F1
#
_entry.id   AF-A0A6H1R4R7-F1
#
_cell.length_a   1.000
_cell.length_b   1.000
_cell.length_c   1.000
_cell.angle_alpha   90.00
_cell.angle_beta   90.00
_cell.angle_gamma   90.00
#
_symmetry.space_group_name_H-M   'P 1'
#
loop_
_entity.id
_entity.type
_entity.pdbx_description
1 polymer ?
#
loop_
_entity_poly.entity_id
_entity_poly.type
_entity_poly.pdbx_seq_one_letter_code
_entity_poly.pdbx_strand_id
1 'polypeptide(L)'
;MAWVFAITVGLLCVAGLLVVVRLLLGRTTLDRIVAVDVFVTLTVAGTCVGMGWLGDGSNIALLAAFALLAFIGSVSAARLIEKKEPYR
;
A
#
# COMPACT_ATOMS: atom_id res chain seq x y z
N MET A 1 14.88 -16.00 -12.85
CA MET A 1 13.74 -15.06 -12.83
C MET A 1 12.81 -15.25 -11.64
N ALA A 2 12.41 -16.47 -11.27
CA ALA A 2 11.54 -16.72 -10.10
C ALA A 2 12.08 -16.19 -8.75
N TRP A 3 13.40 -16.16 -8.56
CA TRP A 3 14.04 -15.68 -7.32
C TRP A 3 13.74 -14.22 -7.01
N VAL A 4 13.68 -13.35 -8.02
CA VAL A 4 13.39 -11.92 -7.82
C VAL A 4 11.97 -11.75 -7.29
N PHE A 5 11.00 -12.45 -7.89
CA PHE A 5 9.62 -12.42 -7.43
C PHE A 5 9.45 -12.98 -6.01
N ALA A 6 10.13 -14.08 -5.69
CA ALA A 6 10.10 -14.67 -4.34
C ALA A 6 10.63 -13.69 -3.28
N ILE A 7 11.73 -12.98 -3.57
CA ILE A 7 12.29 -11.95 -2.68
C ILE A 7 11.34 -10.76 -2.54
N THR A 8 10.74 -10.29 -3.64
CA THR A 8 9.79 -9.17 -3.62
C THR A 8 8.54 -9.50 -2.80
N VAL A 9 7.97 -10.70 -2.97
CA VAL A 9 6.83 -11.16 -2.17
C VAL A 9 7.23 -11.29 -0.70
N GLY A 10 8.42 -11.81 -0.40
CA GLY A 10 8.95 -11.85 0.96
C GLY A 10 9.03 -10.46 1.60
N LEU A 11 9.59 -9.47 0.88
CA LEU A 11 9.68 -8.09 1.34
C LEU A 11 8.29 -7.44 1.53
N LEU A 12 7.34 -7.71 0.64
CA LEU A 12 5.95 -7.27 0.77
C LEU A 12 5.28 -7.86 2.01
N CYS A 13 5.48 -9.16 2.28
CA CYS A 13 4.97 -9.79 3.50
C CYS A 13 5.56 -9.17 4.77
N VAL A 14 6.87 -8.93 4.81
CA VAL A 14 7.54 -8.29 5.94
C VAL A 14 7.03 -6.86 6.16
N ALA A 15 6.90 -6.09 5.08
CA ALA A 15 6.36 -4.74 5.14
C ALA A 15 4.89 -4.72 5.59
N GLY A 16 4.07 -5.67 5.12
CA GLY A 16 2.68 -5.84 5.58
C GLY A 16 2.61 -6.14 7.07
N LEU A 17 3.48 -7.03 7.57
CA LEU A 17 3.58 -7.33 9.00
C LEU A 17 3.97 -6.10 9.82
N LEU A 18 4.96 -5.33 9.37
CA LEU A 18 5.37 -4.09 10.03
C LEU A 18 4.26 -3.05 10.08
N VAL A 19 3.47 -2.93 9.01
CA VAL A 19 2.32 -2.02 8.94
C VAL A 19 1.22 -2.45 9.91
N VAL A 20 0.91 -3.75 10.00
CA VAL A 20 -0.06 -4.28 10.97
C VAL A 20 0.42 -4.04 12.41
N VAL A 21 1.69 -4.29 12.69
CA VAL A 21 2.29 -4.00 14.00
C VAL A 21 2.16 -2.51 14.34
N ARG A 22 2.48 -1.62 13.38
CA ARG A 22 2.33 -0.17 13.56
C ARG A 22 0.88 0.24 13.82
N LEU A 23 -0.08 -0.35 13.10
CA LEU A 23 -1.52 -0.11 13.25
C LEU A 23 -2.03 -0.50 14.65
N LEU A 24 -1.51 -1.59 15.21
CA LEU A 24 -1.82 -2.05 16.56
C LEU A 24 -1.19 -1.18 17.65
N LEU A 25 0.05 -0.71 17.46
CA LEU A 25 0.77 0.15 18.41
C LEU A 25 0.42 1.64 18.30
N GLY A 26 -0.25 2.07 17.23
CA GLY A 26 -0.62 3.45 16.97
C GLY A 26 -1.54 4.05 18.04
N ARG A 27 -0.99 4.97 18.87
CA ARG A 27 -1.71 5.75 19.89
C ARG A 27 -2.56 6.90 19.32
N THR A 28 -2.36 7.28 18.05
CA THR A 28 -3.06 8.41 17.41
C THR A 28 -3.98 7.91 16.30
N THR A 29 -5.16 8.51 16.17
CA THR A 29 -6.12 8.16 15.09
C THR A 29 -5.55 8.44 13.70
N LEU A 30 -4.62 9.40 13.59
CA LEU A 30 -3.94 9.75 12.34
C LEU A 30 -2.98 8.64 11.87
N ASP A 31 -2.16 8.10 12.78
CA ASP A 31 -1.21 7.03 12.45
C ASP A 31 -1.94 5.75 11.99
N ARG A 32 -3.12 5.46 12.56
CA ARG A 32 -3.97 4.37 12.08
C ARG A 32 -4.48 4.56 10.65
N ILE A 33 -4.88 5.77 10.28
CA ILE A 33 -5.41 6.04 8.93
C ILE A 33 -4.29 5.92 7.88
N VAL A 34 -3.11 6.45 8.19
CA VAL A 34 -1.92 6.28 7.35
C VAL A 34 -1.51 4.81 7.27
N ALA A 35 -1.56 4.07 8.37
CA ALA A 35 -1.25 2.64 8.37
C ALA A 35 -2.23 1.83 7.50
N VAL A 36 -3.53 2.17 7.51
CA VAL A 36 -4.52 1.54 6.62
C VAL A 36 -4.22 1.87 5.14
N ASP A 37 -3.91 3.12 4.83
CA ASP A 37 -3.54 3.53 3.46
C ASP A 37 -2.32 2.78 2.92
N VAL A 38 -1.29 2.66 3.74
CA VAL A 38 -0.08 1.91 3.40
C VAL A 38 -0.38 0.41 3.24
N PHE A 39 -1.27 -0.16 4.06
CA PHE A 39 -1.68 -1.57 3.94
C PHE A 39 -2.41 -1.86 2.62
N VAL A 40 -3.31 -0.97 2.21
CA VAL A 40 -4.01 -1.07 0.91
C VAL A 40 -3.01 -0.99 -0.24
N THR A 41 -2.08 -0.04 -0.18
CA THR A 41 -1.00 0.11 -1.18
C THR A 41 -0.12 -1.14 -1.30
N LEU A 42 0.20 -1.79 -0.16
CA LEU A 42 0.94 -3.05 -0.11
C LEU A 42 0.20 -4.21 -0.77
N THR A 43 -1.11 -4.29 -0.58
CA THR A 43 -1.97 -5.32 -1.19
C THR A 43 -2.01 -5.16 -2.72
N VAL A 44 -2.10 -3.90 -3.18
CA VAL A 44 -2.00 -3.56 -4.61
C VAL A 44 -0.66 -3.98 -5.18
N ALA A 45 0.45 -3.64 -4.52
CA ALA A 45 1.78 -4.01 -4.97
C ALA A 45 1.97 -5.54 -5.06
N GLY A 46 1.44 -6.31 -4.10
CA GLY A 46 1.42 -7.78 -4.17
C GLY A 46 0.67 -8.33 -5.39
N THR A 47 -0.45 -7.70 -5.74
CA THR A 47 -1.23 -8.06 -6.93
C THR A 47 -0.44 -7.80 -8.22
N CYS A 48 0.29 -6.67 -8.30
CA CYS A 48 1.17 -6.36 -9.43
C CYS A 48 2.29 -7.41 -9.61
N VAL A 49 2.90 -7.85 -8.51
CA VAL A 49 3.96 -8.89 -8.54
C VAL A 49 3.39 -10.23 -9.01
N GLY A 50 2.19 -10.60 -8.57
CA GLY A 50 1.49 -11.81 -9.04
C GLY A 50 1.18 -11.79 -10.54
N MET A 51 0.75 -10.64 -11.06
CA MET A 51 0.52 -10.46 -12.50
C MET A 51 1.82 -10.59 -13.32
N GLY A 52 2.92 -10.03 -12.82
CA GLY A 52 4.23 -10.17 -13.45
C GLY A 52 4.74 -11.61 -13.47
N TRP A 53 4.37 -12.43 -12.48
CA TRP A 53 4.73 -13.85 -12.44
C TRP A 53 3.98 -14.66 -13.48
N LEU A 54 2.67 -14.41 -13.66
CA LEU A 54 1.84 -15.16 -14.60
C LEU A 54 2.17 -14.86 -16.07
N GLY A 55 2.85 -13.75 -16.36
CA GLY A 55 3.26 -13.38 -17.72
C GLY A 55 2.12 -12.89 -18.62
N ASP A 56 0.88 -12.89 -18.11
CA ASP A 56 -0.30 -12.40 -18.82
C ASP A 56 -0.56 -10.92 -18.53
N GLY A 57 -0.19 -10.07 -19.48
CA GLY A 57 -0.44 -8.63 -19.48
C GLY A 57 -1.90 -8.22 -19.69
N SER A 58 -2.85 -9.17 -19.63
CA SER A 58 -4.27 -8.91 -19.90
C SER A 58 -4.90 -7.88 -18.94
N ASN A 59 -4.25 -7.60 -17.80
CA ASN A 59 -4.76 -6.73 -16.75
C ASN A 59 -3.94 -5.44 -16.57
N ILE A 60 -3.22 -4.97 -17.60
CA ILE A 60 -2.50 -3.67 -17.55
C ILE A 60 -3.45 -2.51 -17.19
N ALA A 61 -4.69 -2.54 -17.68
CA ALA A 61 -5.71 -1.55 -17.34
C ALA A 61 -6.09 -1.61 -15.84
N LEU A 62 -6.15 -2.81 -15.27
CA LEU A 62 -6.44 -3.02 -13.84
C LEU A 62 -5.28 -2.51 -12.97
N LEU A 63 -4.04 -2.76 -13.40
CA LEU A 63 -2.81 -2.21 -12.81
C LEU A 63 -2.82 -0.68 -12.80
N ALA A 64 -3.21 -0.05 -13.91
CA ALA A 64 -3.32 1.39 -14.00
C ALA A 64 -4.40 1.94 -13.04
N ALA A 65 -5.56 1.29 -12.98
CA ALA A 65 -6.62 1.64 -12.03
C ALA A 65 -6.15 1.51 -10.57
N PHE A 66 -5.42 0.44 -10.24
CA PHE A 66 -4.83 0.23 -8.93
C PHE A 66 -3.75 1.25 -8.57
N ALA A 67 -2.90 1.65 -9.53
CA ALA A 67 -1.92 2.71 -9.32
C ALA A 67 -2.59 4.06 -9.02
N LEU A 68 -3.67 4.38 -9.73
CA LEU A 68 -4.50 5.56 -9.44
C LEU A 68 -5.13 5.46 -8.04
N LEU A 69 -5.63 4.29 -7.67
CA LEU A 69 -6.25 4.06 -6.37
C LEU A 69 -5.25 4.22 -5.21
N ALA A 70 -4.03 3.71 -5.36
CA ALA A 70 -2.93 3.92 -4.41
C ALA A 70 -2.54 5.41 -4.31
N PHE A 71 -2.48 6.13 -5.43
CA PHE A 71 -2.21 7.56 -5.44
C PHE A 71 -3.31 8.36 -4.74
N ILE A 72 -4.58 8.05 -5.02
CA ILE A 72 -5.74 8.69 -4.39
C ILE A 72 -5.76 8.42 -2.88
N GLY A 73 -5.40 7.20 -2.46
CA GLY A 73 -5.25 6.83 -1.05
C GLY A 73 -4.25 7.74 -0.33
N SER A 74 -3.04 7.85 -0.89
CA SER A 74 -1.97 8.69 -0.34
C SER A 74 -2.36 10.18 -0.27
N VAL A 75 -2.99 10.71 -1.33
CA VAL A 75 -3.49 12.11 -1.35
C VAL A 75 -4.59 12.31 -0.32
N SER A 76 -5.48 11.34 -0.13
CA SER A 76 -6.56 11.42 0.87
C SER A 76 -6.00 11.40 2.29
N ALA A 77 -4.97 10.59 2.55
CA ALA A 77 -4.24 10.59 3.81
C ALA A 77 -3.55 11.94 4.05
N ALA A 78 -2.88 12.51 3.04
CA ALA A 78 -2.23 13.81 3.12
C ALA A 78 -3.23 14.95 3.43
N ARG A 79 -4.38 15.00 2.75
CA ARG A 79 -5.42 16.01 3.02
C ARG A 79 -6.02 15.88 4.42
N LEU A 80 -6.09 14.67 4.96
CA LEU A 80 -6.58 14.47 6.31
C LEU A 80 -5.61 15.00 7.37
N ILE A 81 -4.30 14.95 7.09
CA ILE A 81 -3.25 15.55 7.92
C ILE A 81 -3.41 17.08 7.89
N GLU A 82 -3.54 17.67 6.71
CA GLU A 82 -3.70 19.12 6.51
C GLU A 82 -4.97 19.67 7.21
N LYS A 83 -6.09 18.93 7.13
CA LYS A 83 -7.33 19.33 7.82
C LYS A 83 -7.25 19.26 9.35
N LYS A 84 -6.32 18.48 9.90
CA LYS A 84 -6.07 18.39 11.35
C LYS A 84 -5.08 19.43 11.87
N GLU A 85 -4.62 20.34 11.01
CA GLU A 85 -3.79 21.48 11.39
C GLU A 85 -4.59 22.80 11.49
N PRO A 86 -5.74 22.90 12.21
CA PRO A 86 -6.21 24.20 12.64
C PRO A 86 -5.57 24.53 14.00
N TYR A 87 -4.92 25.69 14.06
CA TYR A 87 -4.37 26.35 15.26
C TYR A 87 -2.96 25.93 15.68
N ARG A 88 -1.98 26.41 14.93
CA ARG A 88 -0.81 27.04 15.55
C ARG A 88 -0.58 28.43 14.97
#